data_AF-O66568-F1
#
_entry.id   AF-O66568-F1
#
_cell.length_a   1.000
_cell.length_b   1.000
_cell.length_c   1.000
_cell.angle_alpha   90.00
_cell.angle_beta   90.00
_cell.angle_gamma   90.00
#
_symmetry.space_group_name_H-M   'P 1'
#
loop_
_entity.id
_entity.type
_entity.pdbx_description
1 polymer ?
#
loop_
_entity_poly.entity_id
_entity_poly.type
_entity_poly.pdbx_seq_one_letter_code
_entity_poly.pdbx_strand_id
1 'polypeptide(L)'
;MYKTLIFLLVLLTSLSFSVCPTQVFLKYKVSDKSGKYFRRTDVILYTNIKVKGEKMKNVEADIRVTKGKSAVIEITPKVDLNEDILLVIPVKSDLPEVANIEELEGNVKKNYIAYPVDIGKDYVKFPITSFKKEKQIKVILETQDIGNPYFEKMKNSEIKESLKITYSIYFGYAKVKTEDKNLEYLKDLISKLEKSGLLQKVEFIGFADANSKNPERNAEIAKKRALFVLEEVLGKEALKCVSQEVSR
;
A
#
# COMPACT_ATOMS: atom_id res chain seq x y z
N MET A 1 29.57 33.59 -30.19
CA MET A 1 29.25 32.17 -29.88
C MET A 1 29.38 31.82 -28.40
N TYR A 2 30.29 32.42 -27.62
CA TYR A 2 30.43 32.16 -26.18
C TYR A 2 29.23 32.58 -25.31
N LYS A 3 28.55 33.69 -25.65
CA LYS A 3 27.38 34.19 -24.88
C LYS A 3 26.18 33.23 -24.93
N THR A 4 25.97 32.56 -26.06
CA THR A 4 24.90 31.56 -26.23
C THR A 4 25.22 30.28 -25.47
N LEU A 5 26.49 29.87 -25.44
CA LEU A 5 26.96 28.69 -24.70
C LEU A 5 26.80 28.86 -23.19
N ILE A 6 27.15 30.04 -22.67
CA ILE A 6 26.97 30.39 -21.24
C ILE A 6 25.48 30.43 -20.87
N PHE A 7 24.63 31.01 -21.73
CA PHE A 7 23.19 31.04 -21.47
C PHE A 7 22.58 29.63 -21.45
N LEU A 8 23.02 28.73 -22.35
CA LEU A 8 22.63 27.32 -22.35
C LEU A 8 23.12 26.57 -21.11
N LEU A 9 24.34 26.87 -20.64
CA LEU A 9 24.90 26.28 -19.41
C LEU A 9 24.14 26.75 -18.16
N VAL A 10 23.76 28.03 -18.10
CA VAL A 10 22.91 28.57 -17.01
C VAL A 10 21.50 27.96 -17.08
N LEU A 11 20.93 27.78 -18.28
CA LEU A 11 19.64 27.10 -18.45
C LEU A 11 19.69 25.64 -18.00
N LEU A 12 20.74 24.89 -18.40
CA LEU A 12 20.94 23.49 -18.06
C LEU A 12 21.22 23.29 -16.57
N THR A 13 21.94 24.21 -15.92
CA THR A 13 22.19 24.15 -14.47
C THR A 13 20.98 24.62 -13.66
N SER A 14 20.14 25.50 -14.20
CA SER A 14 18.88 25.89 -13.57
C SER A 14 17.76 24.84 -13.68
N LEU A 15 17.88 23.84 -14.55
CA LEU A 15 16.99 22.68 -14.56
C LEU A 15 17.32 21.65 -13.46
N SER A 16 18.40 21.88 -12.70
CA SER A 16 18.79 21.07 -11.53
C SER A 16 17.98 21.43 -10.26
N PHE A 17 16.82 22.07 -10.39
CA PHE A 17 15.90 22.11 -9.27
C PHE A 17 15.52 20.67 -8.96
N SER A 18 15.72 20.28 -7.70
CA SER A 18 15.14 19.08 -7.11
C SER A 18 13.62 19.23 -7.15
N VAL A 19 13.02 19.02 -8.32
CA VAL A 19 11.57 18.91 -8.48
C VAL A 19 11.23 17.61 -7.79
N CYS A 20 10.80 17.71 -6.54
CA CYS A 20 10.25 16.59 -5.81
C CYS A 20 8.91 16.26 -6.47
N PRO A 21 8.82 15.25 -7.35
CA PRO A 21 7.59 15.02 -8.11
C PRO A 21 6.46 14.54 -7.19
N THR A 22 6.83 13.99 -6.04
CA THR A 22 5.93 13.43 -5.03
C THR A 22 6.17 14.13 -3.68
N GLN A 23 5.09 14.55 -3.03
CA GLN A 23 5.17 15.08 -1.67
C GLN A 23 5.42 13.93 -0.69
N VAL A 24 6.50 14.00 0.08
CA VAL A 24 6.84 12.99 1.09
C VAL A 24 6.67 13.57 2.48
N PHE A 25 5.98 12.87 3.37
CA PHE A 25 5.82 13.27 4.77
C PHE A 25 6.42 12.22 5.69
N LEU A 26 7.05 12.68 6.77
CA LEU A 26 7.63 11.83 7.79
C LEU A 26 7.02 12.17 9.15
N LYS A 27 6.33 11.20 9.75
CA LYS A 27 5.65 11.29 11.04
C LYS A 27 6.11 10.16 11.96
N TYR A 28 5.87 10.30 13.25
CA TYR A 28 6.16 9.25 14.23
C TYR A 28 5.16 9.29 15.38
N LYS A 29 4.87 8.12 15.96
CA LYS A 29 3.93 7.93 17.07
C LYS A 29 4.53 6.96 18.08
N VAL A 30 4.26 7.22 19.36
CA VAL A 30 4.60 6.30 20.45
C VAL A 30 3.31 5.68 20.95
N SER A 31 3.28 4.36 21.02
CA SER A 31 2.17 3.60 21.60
C SER A 31 2.37 3.46 23.11
N ASP A 32 1.28 3.47 23.85
CA ASP A 32 1.21 3.07 25.27
C ASP A 32 1.25 1.54 25.44
N LYS A 33 1.09 0.79 24.35
CA LYS A 33 1.08 -0.67 24.31
C LYS A 33 2.43 -1.24 23.85
N SER A 34 2.78 -2.41 24.39
CA SER A 34 3.96 -3.20 24.00
C SER A 34 3.60 -4.30 23.00
N GLY A 35 4.50 -4.60 22.07
CA GLY A 35 4.32 -5.73 21.13
C GLY A 35 4.86 -5.46 19.72
N LYS A 36 5.02 -6.54 18.94
CA LYS A 36 5.51 -6.47 17.54
C LYS A 36 4.68 -5.50 16.70
N TYR A 37 3.36 -5.49 16.89
CA TYR A 37 2.44 -4.59 16.19
C TYR A 37 2.76 -3.10 16.37
N PHE A 38 3.32 -2.72 17.52
CA PHE A 38 3.67 -1.34 17.83
C PHE A 38 5.13 -1.01 17.47
N ARG A 39 5.84 -1.96 16.85
CA ARG A 39 7.21 -1.82 16.34
C ARG A 39 7.19 -1.88 14.83
N ARG A 40 6.59 -0.87 14.20
CA ARG A 40 6.41 -0.85 12.75
C ARG A 40 6.60 0.53 12.15
N THR A 41 6.71 0.63 10.85
CA THR A 41 6.51 1.87 10.09
C THR A 41 5.35 1.65 9.15
N ASP A 42 4.32 2.49 9.23
CA ASP A 42 3.25 2.50 8.25
C ASP A 42 3.63 3.43 7.10
N VAL A 43 3.55 2.96 5.86
CA VAL A 43 3.78 3.74 4.63
C VAL A 43 2.45 3.88 3.90
N ILE A 44 1.93 5.09 3.83
CA ILE A 44 0.64 5.41 3.24
C ILE A 44 0.86 6.10 1.91
N LEU A 45 0.47 5.43 0.83
CA LEU A 45 0.49 5.96 -0.53
C LEU A 45 -0.87 6.58 -0.83
N TYR A 46 -0.89 7.87 -1.07
CA TYR A 46 -2.08 8.58 -1.51
C TYR A 46 -2.00 8.71 -3.02
N THR A 47 -2.98 8.15 -3.70
CA THR A 47 -3.03 8.18 -5.16
C THR A 47 -4.16 9.09 -5.65
N ASN A 48 -4.08 9.54 -6.89
CA ASN A 48 -5.18 10.23 -7.56
C ASN A 48 -6.23 9.25 -8.10
N ILE A 49 -6.00 7.94 -7.95
CA ILE A 49 -6.99 6.90 -8.23
C ILE A 49 -8.13 7.14 -7.28
N LYS A 50 -9.32 7.12 -7.84
CA LYS A 50 -10.51 7.66 -7.22
C LYS A 50 -11.50 6.51 -7.15
N VAL A 51 -11.70 5.93 -5.96
CA VAL A 51 -12.61 4.78 -5.78
C VAL A 51 -13.75 5.11 -4.83
N LYS A 52 -14.95 4.69 -5.21
CA LYS A 52 -16.10 4.58 -4.31
C LYS A 52 -16.79 3.28 -4.67
N GLY A 53 -16.82 2.33 -3.76
CA GLY A 53 -17.49 1.06 -3.98
C GLY A 53 -18.97 1.14 -3.62
N GLU A 54 -19.83 0.51 -4.41
CA GLU A 54 -21.16 0.12 -3.94
C GLU A 54 -21.25 -1.39 -3.91
N LYS A 55 -21.70 -1.93 -2.77
CA LYS A 55 -21.87 -3.38 -2.59
C LYS A 55 -22.80 -3.91 -3.67
N MET A 56 -22.30 -4.87 -4.44
CA MET A 56 -23.09 -5.53 -5.46
C MET A 56 -24.12 -6.43 -4.76
N LYS A 57 -25.41 -6.11 -4.93
CA LYS A 57 -26.51 -6.93 -4.35
C LYS A 57 -26.62 -8.28 -5.06
N ASN A 58 -26.36 -8.31 -6.37
CA ASN A 58 -26.31 -9.52 -7.19
C ASN A 58 -24.87 -9.69 -7.67
N VAL A 59 -24.07 -10.40 -6.87
CA VAL A 59 -22.74 -10.82 -7.31
C VAL A 59 -22.92 -12.02 -8.22
N GLU A 60 -22.65 -11.86 -9.51
CA GLU A 60 -22.67 -12.95 -10.49
C GLU A 60 -21.35 -13.73 -10.46
N ALA A 61 -20.91 -14.10 -9.26
CA ALA A 61 -19.73 -14.92 -9.03
C ALA A 61 -19.94 -15.81 -7.81
N ASP A 62 -19.49 -17.05 -7.89
CA ASP A 62 -19.40 -17.92 -6.72
C ASP A 62 -18.12 -17.59 -5.96
N ILE A 63 -18.27 -17.16 -4.70
CA ILE A 63 -17.17 -16.88 -3.80
C ILE A 63 -17.14 -17.99 -2.73
N ARG A 64 -16.05 -18.74 -2.69
CA ARG A 64 -15.82 -19.77 -1.67
C ARG A 64 -14.62 -19.40 -0.83
N VAL A 65 -14.72 -19.63 0.48
CA VAL A 65 -13.64 -19.37 1.41
C VAL A 65 -13.21 -20.66 2.06
N THR A 66 -11.94 -21.02 1.88
CA THR A 66 -11.29 -22.10 2.60
C THR A 66 -10.39 -21.52 3.67
N LYS A 67 -10.63 -21.86 4.94
CA LYS A 67 -9.84 -21.40 6.08
C LYS A 67 -8.90 -22.52 6.53
N GLY A 68 -7.60 -22.35 6.27
CA GLY A 68 -6.53 -23.25 6.71
C GLY A 68 -5.45 -22.45 7.45
N LYS A 69 -4.16 -22.78 7.24
CA LYS A 69 -3.05 -21.91 7.71
C LYS A 69 -3.09 -20.51 7.08
N SER A 70 -3.64 -20.44 5.87
CA SER A 70 -3.94 -19.26 5.07
C SER A 70 -5.41 -19.29 4.70
N ALA A 71 -6.03 -18.13 4.48
CA ALA A 71 -7.34 -18.04 3.89
C ALA A 71 -7.20 -18.03 2.36
N VAL A 72 -7.96 -18.89 1.69
CA VAL A 72 -8.04 -18.94 0.24
C VAL A 72 -9.46 -18.56 -0.16
N ILE A 73 -9.58 -17.50 -0.94
CA ILE A 73 -10.83 -17.04 -1.52
C ILE A 73 -10.83 -17.45 -2.99
N GLU A 74 -11.68 -18.40 -3.32
CA GLU A 74 -11.88 -18.85 -4.70
C GLU A 74 -13.09 -18.13 -5.28
N ILE A 75 -12.87 -17.48 -6.42
CA ILE A 75 -13.88 -16.71 -7.15
C ILE A 75 -14.06 -17.37 -8.51
N THR A 76 -15.29 -17.74 -8.82
CA THR A 76 -15.71 -18.24 -10.14
C THR A 76 -16.81 -17.34 -10.70
N PRO A 77 -16.51 -16.46 -11.67
CA PRO A 77 -17.48 -15.58 -12.33
C PRO A 77 -18.49 -16.41 -13.12
N LYS A 78 -19.78 -16.10 -12.95
CA LYS A 78 -20.90 -16.72 -13.69
C LYS A 78 -21.18 -16.03 -15.01
N VAL A 79 -20.75 -14.78 -15.15
CA VAL A 79 -20.81 -13.98 -16.38
C VAL A 79 -19.48 -13.27 -16.62
N ASP A 80 -19.34 -12.67 -17.79
CA ASP A 80 -18.24 -11.75 -18.09
C ASP A 80 -18.37 -10.48 -17.25
N LEU A 81 -17.37 -10.22 -16.41
CA LEU A 81 -17.23 -8.99 -15.65
C LEU A 81 -16.29 -8.06 -16.41
N ASN A 82 -16.89 -7.13 -17.15
CA ASN A 82 -16.18 -6.21 -18.05
C ASN A 82 -15.68 -4.93 -17.35
N GLU A 83 -15.83 -4.83 -16.04
CA GLU A 83 -15.46 -3.67 -15.24
C GLU A 83 -14.54 -4.05 -14.08
N ASP A 84 -13.66 -3.11 -13.69
CA ASP A 84 -12.82 -3.29 -12.51
C ASP A 84 -13.69 -3.24 -11.25
N ILE A 85 -13.55 -4.26 -10.41
CA ILE A 85 -14.29 -4.41 -9.16
C ILE A 85 -13.35 -4.47 -7.97
N LEU A 86 -13.90 -4.23 -6.79
CA LEU A 86 -13.17 -4.34 -5.53
C LEU A 86 -13.63 -5.59 -4.80
N LEU A 87 -12.71 -6.52 -4.55
CA LEU A 87 -12.92 -7.60 -3.59
C LEU A 87 -12.74 -7.02 -2.19
N VAL A 88 -13.84 -6.94 -1.43
CA VAL A 88 -13.82 -6.51 -0.04
C VAL A 88 -13.80 -7.73 0.87
N ILE A 89 -12.84 -7.75 1.78
CA ILE A 89 -12.55 -8.86 2.68
C ILE A 89 -12.65 -8.33 4.11
N PRO A 90 -13.71 -8.65 4.86
CA PRO A 90 -13.80 -8.28 6.26
C PRO A 90 -12.69 -8.96 7.07
N VAL A 91 -12.05 -8.24 7.99
CA VAL A 91 -10.93 -8.74 8.81
C VAL A 91 -11.12 -8.36 10.28
N LYS A 92 -10.74 -9.25 11.22
CA LYS A 92 -10.95 -9.01 12.66
C LYS A 92 -9.77 -8.42 13.43
N SER A 93 -8.52 -8.71 13.03
CA SER A 93 -7.36 -8.22 13.81
C SER A 93 -5.98 -8.37 13.18
N ASP A 94 -5.86 -8.98 12.00
CA ASP A 94 -4.60 -9.08 11.27
C ASP A 94 -4.85 -8.73 9.80
N LEU A 95 -4.16 -7.70 9.35
CA LEU A 95 -4.29 -7.19 7.99
C LEU A 95 -3.39 -8.03 7.08
N PRO A 96 -3.93 -8.73 6.08
CA PRO A 96 -3.09 -9.18 4.98
C PRO A 96 -2.56 -7.94 4.26
N GLU A 97 -1.25 -7.72 4.34
CA GLU A 97 -0.57 -6.58 3.69
C GLU A 97 -0.60 -6.70 2.18
N VAL A 98 -0.68 -7.94 1.69
CA VAL A 98 -0.75 -8.30 0.27
C VAL A 98 -1.57 -9.57 0.10
N ALA A 99 -2.07 -9.81 -1.11
CA ALA A 99 -2.68 -11.07 -1.49
C ALA A 99 -1.90 -11.68 -2.65
N ASN A 100 -1.68 -12.99 -2.63
CA ASN A 100 -1.23 -13.68 -3.83
C ASN A 100 -2.46 -14.07 -4.65
N ILE A 101 -2.53 -13.61 -5.89
CA ILE A 101 -3.61 -13.93 -6.82
C ILE A 101 -3.10 -14.92 -7.86
N GLU A 102 -3.75 -16.08 -7.91
CA GLU A 102 -3.63 -17.03 -9.00
C GLU A 102 -4.86 -16.92 -9.90
N GLU A 103 -4.64 -16.70 -11.19
CA GLU A 103 -5.68 -16.69 -12.21
C GLU A 103 -5.49 -17.86 -13.17
N LEU A 104 -6.57 -18.55 -13.49
CA LEU A 104 -6.58 -19.70 -14.39
C LEU A 104 -7.70 -19.53 -15.42
N GLU A 105 -7.32 -19.38 -16.69
CA GLU A 105 -8.22 -19.27 -17.85
C GLU A 105 -7.80 -20.31 -18.90
N GLY A 106 -8.57 -21.39 -19.02
CA GLY A 106 -8.17 -22.56 -19.81
C GLY A 106 -6.86 -23.16 -19.32
N ASN A 107 -5.83 -23.18 -20.18
CA ASN A 107 -4.50 -23.70 -19.85
C ASN A 107 -3.51 -22.61 -19.38
N VAL A 108 -3.94 -21.34 -19.32
CA VAL A 108 -3.07 -20.23 -18.94
C VAL A 108 -3.19 -19.98 -17.44
N LYS A 109 -2.08 -20.11 -16.71
CA LYS A 109 -1.96 -19.73 -15.30
C LYS A 109 -1.14 -18.45 -15.17
N LYS A 110 -1.68 -17.46 -14.46
CA LYS A 110 -0.99 -16.21 -14.11
C LYS A 110 -0.96 -16.07 -12.60
N ASN A 111 0.21 -15.79 -12.05
CA ASN A 111 0.40 -15.51 -10.63
C ASN A 111 0.91 -14.09 -10.46
N TYR A 112 0.33 -13.34 -9.55
CA TYR A 112 0.80 -12.01 -9.19
C TYR A 112 0.41 -11.65 -7.77
N ILE A 113 1.15 -10.71 -7.19
CA ILE A 113 0.81 -10.14 -5.89
C ILE A 113 -0.12 -8.96 -6.13
N ALA A 114 -1.31 -8.99 -5.53
CA ALA A 114 -2.23 -7.88 -5.49
C ALA A 114 -2.06 -7.12 -4.18
N TYR A 115 -2.07 -5.80 -4.32
CA TYR A 115 -1.95 -4.88 -3.21
C TYR A 115 -3.33 -4.35 -2.83
N PRO A 116 -3.62 -4.21 -1.53
CA PRO A 116 -4.88 -3.66 -1.11
C PRO A 116 -4.96 -2.20 -1.52
N VAL A 117 -6.09 -1.81 -2.08
CA VAL A 117 -6.33 -0.44 -2.50
C VAL A 117 -6.88 0.39 -1.33
N ASP A 118 -7.61 -0.24 -0.40
CA ASP A 118 -8.12 0.39 0.82
C ASP A 118 -8.00 -0.58 2.01
N ILE A 119 -7.56 -0.08 3.15
CA ILE A 119 -7.48 -0.81 4.41
C ILE A 119 -8.28 -0.04 5.45
N GLY A 120 -9.49 -0.54 5.71
CA GLY A 120 -10.37 -0.04 6.74
C GLY A 120 -10.05 -0.64 8.11
N LYS A 121 -10.81 -0.21 9.13
CA LYS A 121 -10.70 -0.75 10.49
C LYS A 121 -11.06 -2.23 10.57
N ASP A 122 -11.96 -2.68 9.71
CA ASP A 122 -12.60 -4.00 9.75
C ASP A 122 -12.69 -4.65 8.35
N TYR A 123 -12.00 -4.10 7.35
CA TYR A 123 -11.99 -4.64 6.00
C TYR A 123 -10.69 -4.32 5.26
N VAL A 124 -10.40 -5.11 4.23
CA VAL A 124 -9.38 -4.83 3.22
C VAL A 124 -10.01 -4.94 1.85
N LYS A 125 -9.69 -4.03 0.92
CA LYS A 125 -10.18 -4.06 -0.45
C LYS A 125 -9.03 -4.37 -1.40
N PHE A 126 -9.15 -5.40 -2.21
CA PHE A 126 -8.23 -5.70 -3.31
C PHE A 126 -8.87 -5.36 -4.64
N PRO A 127 -8.13 -4.78 -5.59
CA PRO A 127 -8.62 -4.62 -6.95
C PRO A 127 -8.62 -5.99 -7.61
N ILE A 128 -9.72 -6.34 -8.28
CA ILE A 128 -9.71 -7.46 -9.22
C ILE A 128 -10.09 -6.92 -10.58
N THR A 129 -9.17 -7.07 -11.53
CA THR A 129 -9.32 -6.62 -12.92
C THR A 129 -10.46 -7.36 -13.60
N SER A 130 -11.05 -6.80 -14.65
CA SER A 130 -12.05 -7.48 -15.48
C SER A 130 -11.69 -8.94 -15.81
N PHE A 131 -12.66 -9.84 -15.77
CA PHE A 131 -12.47 -11.26 -16.07
C PHE A 131 -13.67 -11.89 -16.78
N LYS A 132 -13.39 -12.88 -17.62
CA LYS A 132 -14.43 -13.64 -18.33
C LYS A 132 -15.12 -14.64 -17.40
N LYS A 133 -16.32 -15.04 -17.82
CA LYS A 133 -17.06 -16.16 -17.28
C LYS A 133 -16.16 -17.40 -17.16
N GLU A 134 -16.36 -18.18 -16.09
CA GLU A 134 -15.65 -19.45 -15.81
C GLU A 134 -14.16 -19.35 -15.48
N LYS A 135 -13.55 -18.16 -15.53
CA LYS A 135 -12.17 -17.94 -15.06
C LYS A 135 -12.06 -18.26 -13.56
N GLN A 136 -11.11 -19.08 -13.16
CA GLN A 136 -10.88 -19.35 -11.73
C GLN A 136 -9.87 -18.35 -11.18
N ILE A 137 -10.25 -17.67 -10.10
CA ILE A 137 -9.37 -16.71 -9.42
C ILE A 137 -9.22 -17.18 -7.97
N LYS A 138 -7.98 -17.39 -7.53
CA LYS A 138 -7.66 -17.74 -6.14
C LYS A 138 -6.90 -16.59 -5.51
N VAL A 139 -7.49 -15.99 -4.49
CA VAL A 139 -6.86 -14.95 -3.67
C VAL A 139 -6.41 -15.60 -2.36
N ILE A 140 -5.11 -15.68 -2.16
CA ILE A 140 -4.47 -16.34 -1.02
C ILE A 140 -3.96 -15.26 -0.06
N LEU A 141 -4.40 -15.34 1.20
CA LEU A 141 -4.05 -14.41 2.26
C LEU A 141 -3.31 -15.13 3.39
N GLU A 142 -2.28 -14.50 3.93
CA GLU A 142 -1.51 -14.99 5.08
C GLU A 142 -2.22 -14.76 6.43
N THR A 143 -3.55 -14.83 6.44
CA THR A 143 -4.38 -14.75 7.65
C THR A 143 -5.54 -15.74 7.57
N GLN A 144 -6.07 -16.18 8.71
CA GLN A 144 -7.20 -17.10 8.81
C GLN A 144 -8.50 -16.38 9.22
N ASP A 145 -8.37 -15.20 9.84
CA ASP A 145 -9.45 -14.47 10.49
C ASP A 145 -10.14 -13.48 9.55
N ILE A 146 -10.66 -14.03 8.44
CA ILE A 146 -11.46 -13.28 7.49
C ILE A 146 -12.95 -13.58 7.64
N GLY A 147 -13.77 -12.55 7.44
CA GLY A 147 -15.21 -12.68 7.24
C GLY A 147 -15.55 -13.15 5.83
N ASN A 148 -16.82 -13.04 5.46
CA ASN A 148 -17.29 -13.40 4.13
C ASN A 148 -16.95 -12.28 3.14
N PRO A 149 -16.12 -12.53 2.12
CA PRO A 149 -15.78 -11.54 1.12
C PRO A 149 -16.98 -11.20 0.24
N TYR A 150 -16.99 -10.01 -0.32
CA TYR A 150 -18.01 -9.56 -1.27
C TYR A 150 -17.41 -8.58 -2.27
N PHE A 151 -18.09 -8.36 -3.40
CA PHE A 151 -17.66 -7.36 -4.37
C PHE A 151 -18.35 -6.02 -4.17
N GLU A 152 -17.56 -4.97 -4.37
CA GLU A 152 -18.05 -3.63 -4.62
C GLU A 152 -17.75 -3.23 -6.06
N LYS A 153 -18.76 -2.70 -6.74
CA LYS A 153 -18.59 -2.06 -8.05
C LYS A 153 -18.00 -0.67 -7.85
N MET A 154 -16.98 -0.30 -8.62
CA MET A 154 -16.47 1.06 -8.62
C MET A 154 -17.53 2.02 -9.20
N LYS A 155 -17.94 3.04 -8.44
CA LYS A 155 -18.85 4.09 -8.90
C LYS A 155 -18.14 5.12 -9.76
N ASN A 156 -18.81 5.52 -10.83
CA ASN A 156 -18.54 6.77 -11.55
C ASN A 156 -19.26 7.97 -10.89
N SER A 157 -19.19 8.13 -9.56
CA SER A 157 -19.70 9.34 -8.92
C SER A 157 -18.72 10.51 -9.09
N GLU A 158 -19.22 11.75 -9.09
CA GLU A 158 -18.42 12.97 -9.20
C GLU A 158 -17.47 13.16 -7.99
N ILE A 159 -17.90 12.69 -6.81
CA ILE A 159 -17.09 12.67 -5.60
C ILE A 159 -16.52 11.25 -5.45
N LYS A 160 -15.26 11.10 -5.86
CA LYS A 160 -14.46 9.89 -5.63
C LYS A 160 -13.37 10.25 -4.63
N GLU A 161 -13.19 9.43 -3.59
CA GLU A 161 -12.11 9.62 -2.62
C GLU A 161 -10.79 9.13 -3.20
N SER A 162 -9.70 9.85 -2.94
CA SER A 162 -8.35 9.43 -3.30
C SER A 162 -8.03 8.11 -2.60
N LEU A 163 -7.63 7.12 -3.38
CA LEU A 163 -7.28 5.80 -2.91
C LEU A 163 -6.02 5.88 -2.04
N LYS A 164 -6.11 5.28 -0.85
CA LYS A 164 -5.03 5.24 0.14
C LYS A 164 -4.57 3.80 0.36
N ILE A 165 -3.35 3.51 -0.06
CA ILE A 165 -2.72 2.20 0.11
C ILE A 165 -1.82 2.28 1.34
N THR A 166 -1.99 1.42 2.34
CA THR A 166 -1.14 1.41 3.54
C THR A 166 -0.33 0.12 3.63
N TYR A 167 0.97 0.25 3.85
CA TYR A 167 1.88 -0.86 4.12
C TYR A 167 2.44 -0.76 5.52
N SER A 168 2.61 -1.89 6.19
CA SER A 168 3.25 -1.94 7.50
C SER A 168 4.58 -2.68 7.39
N ILE A 169 5.66 -2.06 7.85
CA ILE A 169 6.99 -2.69 7.87
C ILE A 169 7.35 -2.96 9.32
N TYR A 170 7.55 -4.22 9.70
CA TYR A 170 7.78 -4.60 11.10
C TYR A 170 9.25 -4.69 11.49
N PHE A 171 9.53 -4.38 12.75
CA PHE A 171 10.87 -4.38 13.32
C PHE A 171 10.98 -5.33 14.51
N GLY A 172 12.17 -5.92 14.65
CA GLY A 172 12.55 -6.62 15.87
C GLY A 172 12.57 -5.70 17.09
N TYR A 173 12.60 -6.32 18.28
CA TYR A 173 12.70 -5.59 19.55
C TYR A 173 13.91 -4.63 19.55
N ALA A 174 13.67 -3.36 19.90
CA ALA A 174 14.67 -2.27 19.89
C ALA A 174 15.43 -2.06 18.56
N LYS A 175 15.06 -2.75 17.47
CA LYS A 175 15.67 -2.57 16.15
C LYS A 175 15.06 -1.39 15.42
N VAL A 176 15.90 -0.71 14.64
CA VAL A 176 15.52 0.39 13.74
C VAL A 176 15.75 0.05 12.27
N LYS A 177 16.29 -1.14 11.99
CA LYS A 177 16.49 -1.71 10.65
C LYS A 177 15.79 -3.06 10.55
N THR A 178 15.38 -3.44 9.35
CA THR A 178 14.74 -4.72 9.06
C THR A 178 15.09 -5.17 7.64
N GLU A 179 15.08 -6.47 7.40
CA GLU A 179 15.25 -7.10 6.06
C GLU A 179 13.88 -7.56 5.53
N ASP A 180 12.84 -6.79 5.85
CA ASP A 180 11.48 -7.10 5.48
C ASP A 180 11.36 -7.09 3.95
N LYS A 181 10.94 -8.23 3.36
CA LYS A 181 10.77 -8.38 1.91
C LYS A 181 9.78 -7.38 1.33
N ASN A 182 8.87 -6.86 2.15
CA ASN A 182 7.93 -5.83 1.75
C ASN A 182 8.58 -4.50 1.33
N LEU A 183 9.84 -4.24 1.73
CA LEU A 183 10.57 -3.04 1.32
C LEU A 183 10.77 -2.98 -0.20
N GLU A 184 11.15 -4.09 -0.82
CA GLU A 184 11.37 -4.16 -2.27
C GLU A 184 10.05 -4.03 -3.03
N TYR A 185 8.99 -4.70 -2.56
CA TYR A 185 7.65 -4.59 -3.14
C TYR A 185 7.10 -3.16 -3.06
N LEU A 186 7.28 -2.49 -1.92
CA LEU A 186 6.84 -1.13 -1.71
C LEU A 186 7.60 -0.15 -2.62
N LYS A 187 8.92 -0.34 -2.78
CA LYS A 187 9.75 0.42 -3.71
C LYS A 187 9.26 0.30 -5.15
N ASP A 188 8.99 -0.92 -5.60
CA ASP A 188 8.47 -1.19 -6.93
C ASP A 188 7.10 -0.55 -7.17
N LEU A 189 6.19 -0.65 -6.18
CA LEU A 189 4.86 -0.05 -6.29
C LEU A 189 4.95 1.48 -6.38
N ILE A 190 5.72 2.12 -5.49
CA ILE A 190 5.88 3.57 -5.52
C ILE A 190 6.46 4.01 -6.86
N SER A 191 7.50 3.33 -7.36
CA SER A 191 8.08 3.65 -8.66
C SER A 191 7.06 3.54 -9.81
N LYS A 192 6.20 2.51 -9.79
CA LYS A 192 5.13 2.36 -10.79
C LYS A 192 4.10 3.49 -10.69
N LEU A 193 3.62 3.80 -9.48
CA LEU A 193 2.62 4.84 -9.26
C LEU A 193 3.16 6.24 -9.61
N GLU A 194 4.43 6.53 -9.30
CA GLU A 194 5.09 7.78 -9.70
C GLU A 194 5.21 7.90 -11.22
N LYS A 195 5.73 6.87 -11.90
CA LYS A 195 5.91 6.87 -13.36
C LYS A 195 4.58 7.01 -14.10
N SER A 196 3.51 6.45 -13.55
CA SER A 196 2.16 6.59 -14.12
C SER A 196 1.47 7.91 -13.77
N GLY A 197 2.11 8.80 -12.97
CA GLY A 197 1.50 10.04 -12.50
C GLY A 197 0.29 9.80 -11.58
N LEU A 198 0.20 8.62 -10.97
CA LEU A 198 -0.91 8.22 -10.11
C LEU A 198 -0.64 8.50 -8.64
N LEU A 199 0.63 8.65 -8.24
CA LEU A 199 1.01 8.98 -6.86
C LEU A 199 0.89 10.47 -6.59
N GLN A 200 0.12 10.85 -5.57
CA GLN A 200 0.01 12.25 -5.11
C GLN A 200 0.99 12.55 -3.99
N LYS A 201 0.98 11.72 -2.95
CA LYS A 201 1.87 11.87 -1.79
C LYS A 201 2.13 10.54 -1.12
N VAL A 202 3.21 10.49 -0.35
CA VAL A 202 3.60 9.35 0.48
C VAL A 202 3.80 9.82 1.91
N GLU A 203 3.24 9.11 2.88
CA GLU A 203 3.47 9.36 4.30
C GLU A 203 4.14 8.16 4.96
N PHE A 204 5.23 8.39 5.69
CA PHE A 204 5.92 7.39 6.50
C PHE A 204 5.63 7.69 7.97
N ILE A 205 5.00 6.76 8.69
CA ILE A 205 4.64 6.91 10.11
C ILE A 205 5.35 5.83 10.91
N GLY A 206 6.41 6.21 11.63
CA GLY A 206 7.12 5.30 12.52
C GLY A 206 6.38 5.07 13.82
N PHE A 207 6.38 3.83 14.32
CA PHE A 207 5.82 3.44 15.61
C PHE A 207 6.89 2.85 16.51
N ALA A 208 6.83 3.23 17.79
CA ALA A 208 7.53 2.56 18.87
C ALA A 208 6.54 2.14 19.95
N ASP A 209 6.87 1.02 20.60
CA ASP A 209 6.08 0.44 21.65
C ASP A 209 6.56 0.94 23.03
N ALA A 210 5.74 0.79 24.07
CA ALA A 210 6.00 1.38 25.40
C ALA A 210 7.13 0.69 26.20
N ASN A 211 8.04 -0.05 25.55
CA ASN A 211 9.00 -0.89 26.25
C ASN A 211 10.09 -0.10 26.97
N SER A 212 10.45 1.10 26.49
CA SER A 212 11.32 1.97 27.28
C SER A 212 10.46 2.88 28.15
N LYS A 213 10.82 3.00 29.43
CA LYS A 213 10.22 3.97 30.37
C LYS A 213 10.53 5.43 29.99
N ASN A 214 11.30 5.66 28.92
CA ASN A 214 11.67 6.98 28.44
C ASN A 214 10.90 7.30 27.13
N PRO A 215 9.88 8.17 27.19
CA PRO A 215 9.09 8.56 26.02
C PRO A 215 9.92 9.17 24.89
N GLU A 216 10.95 9.96 25.20
CA GLU A 216 11.82 10.59 24.20
C GLU A 216 12.60 9.54 23.41
N ARG A 217 13.10 8.52 24.10
CA ARG A 217 13.80 7.40 23.46
C ARG A 217 12.87 6.59 22.56
N ASN A 218 11.60 6.40 22.95
CA ASN A 218 10.63 5.71 22.10
C ASN A 218 10.30 6.53 20.85
N ALA A 219 10.12 7.86 20.99
CA ALA A 219 9.91 8.75 19.86
C ALA A 219 11.10 8.75 18.89
N GLU A 220 12.33 8.72 19.41
CA GLU A 220 13.54 8.61 18.58
C GLU A 220 13.61 7.29 17.82
N ILE A 221 13.26 6.16 18.47
CA ILE A 221 13.19 4.85 17.82
C ILE A 221 12.14 4.86 16.70
N ALA A 222 10.95 5.40 16.97
CA ALA A 222 9.88 5.53 15.97
C ALA A 222 10.36 6.36 14.77
N LYS A 223 10.98 7.51 15.01
CA LYS A 223 11.57 8.36 13.97
C LYS A 223 12.63 7.63 13.15
N LYS A 224 13.57 6.94 13.80
CA LYS A 224 14.66 6.18 13.13
C LYS A 224 14.11 5.07 12.23
N ARG A 225 13.04 4.38 12.64
CA ARG A 225 12.35 3.39 11.80
C ARG A 225 11.70 3.99 10.57
N ALA A 226 11.02 5.12 10.73
CA ALA A 226 10.40 5.81 9.60
C ALA A 226 11.44 6.28 8.58
N LEU A 227 12.54 6.86 9.05
CA LEU A 227 13.67 7.27 8.22
C LEU A 227 14.30 6.10 7.47
N PHE A 228 14.54 4.99 8.17
CA PHE A 228 15.09 3.79 7.55
C PHE A 228 14.23 3.32 6.37
N VAL A 229 12.92 3.16 6.56
CA VAL A 229 12.03 2.70 5.48
C VAL A 229 11.99 3.71 4.33
N LEU A 230 11.96 5.02 4.63
CA LEU A 230 12.02 6.06 3.61
C LEU A 230 13.28 5.94 2.75
N GLU A 231 14.45 5.81 3.38
CA GLU A 231 15.73 5.69 2.69
C GLU A 231 15.82 4.42 1.84
N GLU A 232 15.32 3.29 2.33
CA GLU A 232 15.32 2.02 1.58
C GLU A 232 14.39 2.07 0.36
N VAL A 233 13.20 2.67 0.53
CA VAL A 233 12.14 2.64 -0.48
C VAL A 233 12.31 3.75 -1.53
N LEU A 234 12.61 4.98 -1.10
CA LEU A 234 12.71 6.15 -1.99
C LEU A 234 14.15 6.58 -2.27
N GLY A 235 15.12 6.03 -1.55
CA GLY A 235 16.52 6.46 -1.61
C GLY A 235 16.81 7.68 -0.75
N LYS A 236 18.10 7.90 -0.46
CA LYS A 236 18.57 9.01 0.39
C LYS A 236 18.25 10.39 -0.16
N GLU A 237 18.17 10.53 -1.48
CA GLU A 237 17.86 11.80 -2.14
C GLU A 237 16.43 12.27 -1.84
N ALA A 238 15.50 11.35 -1.56
CA ALA A 238 14.13 11.68 -1.20
C ALA A 238 14.02 12.41 0.16
N LEU A 239 15.05 12.35 1.02
CA LEU A 239 15.11 13.12 2.27
C LEU A 239 15.02 14.63 2.02
N LYS A 240 15.50 15.11 0.87
CA LYS A 240 15.41 16.52 0.46
C LYS A 240 13.98 16.95 0.14
N CYS A 241 13.09 15.99 -0.08
CA CYS A 241 11.69 16.17 -0.44
C CYS A 241 10.72 15.97 0.73
N VAL A 242 11.23 15.72 1.94
CA VAL A 242 10.42 15.45 3.13
C VAL A 242 9.88 16.76 3.71
N SER A 243 8.58 16.94 3.65
CA SER A 243 7.86 17.92 4.45
C SER A 243 7.79 17.40 5.90
N GLN A 244 8.46 18.09 6.82
CA GLN A 244 8.42 17.75 8.24
C GLN A 244 7.12 18.27 8.86
N GLU A 245 6.13 17.41 9.01
CA GLU A 245 4.99 17.66 9.90
C GLU A 245 5.19 16.88 11.21
N VAL A 246 5.53 17.59 12.29
CA VAL A 246 5.54 17.02 13.63
C VAL A 246 4.10 17.03 14.16
N SER A 247 3.37 15.92 14.04
CA SER A 247 2.12 15.75 14.78
C SER A 247 2.46 15.45 16.24
N ARG A 248 2.19 16.41 17.13
CA ARG A 248 2.18 16.19 18.58
C ARG A 248 0.95 15.39 18.99
#